data_AF-A0A4Z0ELG7-F1
#
_entry.id   AF-A0A4Z0ELG7-F1
#
_cell.length_a   1.000
_cell.length_b   1.000
_cell.length_c   1.000
_cell.angle_alpha   90.00
_cell.angle_beta   90.00
_cell.angle_gamma   90.00
#
_symmetry.space_group_name_H-M   'P 1'
#
loop_
_entity.id
_entity.type
_entity.pdbx_description
1 polymer ?
#
loop_
_entity_poly.entity_id
_entity_poly.type
_entity_poly.pdbx_seq_one_letter_code
_entity_poly.pdbx_strand_id
1 'polypeptide(L)'
;MKFDKSLLRTVLFSFGVVAFVIGVYQTILEKDLQKNYWIFMISLSCWLPLNYWRQKEARRLKEIEVAKQVAELNKPARKNKKRR
;
A
#
# COMPACT_ATOMS: atom_id res chain seq x y z
N MET A 1 9.29 19.76 -11.01
CA MET A 1 9.60 19.05 -9.74
C MET A 1 8.98 17.65 -9.80
N LYS A 2 9.78 16.58 -9.77
CA LYS A 2 9.25 15.21 -9.67
C LYS A 2 8.85 14.98 -8.22
N PHE A 3 7.56 14.91 -7.92
CA PHE A 3 7.08 14.56 -6.59
C PHE A 3 7.45 13.12 -6.28
N ASP A 4 8.28 12.92 -5.25
CA ASP A 4 8.61 11.59 -4.79
C ASP A 4 7.40 10.96 -4.11
N LYS A 5 6.78 9.98 -4.79
CA LYS A 5 5.63 9.25 -4.24
C LYS A 5 5.99 8.56 -2.92
N SER A 6 7.25 8.19 -2.73
CA SER A 6 7.73 7.59 -1.48
C SER A 6 7.67 8.57 -0.31
N LEU A 7 8.18 9.80 -0.50
CA LEU A 7 8.13 10.85 0.50
C LEU A 7 6.69 11.22 0.87
N LEU A 8 5.82 11.37 -0.13
CA LEU A 8 4.40 11.67 0.10
C LEU A 8 3.72 10.55 0.92
N ARG A 9 4.04 9.28 0.66
CA ARG A 9 3.51 8.15 1.45
C ARG A 9 3.95 8.25 2.91
N THR A 10 5.22 8.51 3.16
CA THR A 10 5.74 8.64 4.53
C THR A 10 5.07 9.80 5.26
N VAL A 11 4.92 10.96 4.61
CA VAL A 11 4.25 12.12 5.21
C VAL A 11 2.77 11.84 5.49
N LEU A 12 2.03 11.28 4.53
CA LEU A 12 0.63 10.87 4.73
C LEU A 12 0.48 9.86 5.86
N PHE A 13 1.42 8.93 5.98
CA PHE A 13 1.41 7.92 7.02
C PHE A 13 1.64 8.54 8.41
N SER A 14 2.71 9.32 8.56
CA SER A 14 3.02 10.00 9.83
C SER A 14 1.89 10.95 10.23
N PHE A 15 1.34 11.71 9.29
CA PHE A 15 0.23 12.63 9.56
C PHE A 15 -1.04 11.88 9.97
N GLY A 16 -1.36 10.78 9.29
CA GLY A 16 -2.50 9.92 9.66
C GLY A 16 -2.37 9.34 11.07
N VAL A 17 -1.19 8.86 11.45
CA VAL A 17 -0.92 8.34 12.81
C VAL A 17 -1.08 9.43 13.86
N VAL A 18 -0.53 10.63 13.62
CA VAL A 18 -0.65 11.76 14.56
C VAL A 18 -2.11 12.19 14.70
N ALA A 19 -2.84 12.32 13.59
CA ALA A 19 -4.27 12.63 13.62
C ALA A 19 -5.08 11.59 14.40
N PHE A 20 -4.74 10.30 14.26
CA PHE A 20 -5.36 9.23 15.05
C PHE A 20 -5.10 9.39 16.55
N VAL A 21 -3.84 9.63 16.96
CA VAL A 21 -3.48 9.83 18.37
C VAL A 21 -4.21 11.04 18.97
N ILE A 22 -4.29 12.14 18.22
CA ILE A 22 -5.03 13.34 18.64
C ILE A 22 -6.52 13.01 18.81
N GLY A 23 -7.13 12.32 17.83
CA GLY A 23 -8.53 11.93 17.89
C GLY A 23 -8.83 11.02 19.09
N VAL A 24 -7.98 10.05 19.38
CA VAL A 24 -8.10 9.19 20.57
C VAL A 24 -8.00 10.01 21.86
N TYR A 25 -7.00 10.88 21.95
CA TYR A 25 -6.82 11.74 23.13
C TYR A 25 -8.04 12.63 23.38
N GLN A 26 -8.54 13.30 22.34
CA GLN A 26 -9.72 14.17 22.45
C GLN A 26 -10.98 13.39 22.81
N THR A 27 -11.16 12.19 22.25
CA THR A 27 -12.29 11.32 22.56
C THR A 27 -12.29 10.89 24.02
N ILE A 28 -11.12 10.55 24.57
CA ILE A 28 -10.99 10.17 25.99
C ILE A 28 -11.27 11.37 26.90
N LEU A 29 -10.77 12.55 26.52
CA LEU A 29 -10.86 13.75 27.35
C LEU A 29 -12.27 14.36 27.35
N GLU A 30 -12.91 14.45 26.19
CA GLU A 30 -14.26 15.02 26.04
C GLU A 30 -15.37 13.98 26.26
N LYS A 31 -15.05 12.68 26.28
CA LYS A 31 -16.01 11.54 26.32
C LYS A 31 -17.08 11.61 25.22
N ASP A 32 -16.83 12.38 24.17
CA ASP A 32 -17.78 12.65 23.11
C ASP A 32 -17.21 12.19 21.77
N LEU A 33 -17.63 11.00 21.37
CA LEU A 33 -17.18 10.36 20.13
C LEU A 33 -17.73 11.06 18.89
N GLN A 34 -18.94 11.61 19.00
CA GLN A 34 -19.67 12.16 17.86
C GLN A 34 -19.05 13.50 17.43
N LYS A 35 -18.65 14.31 18.41
CA LYS A 35 -17.98 15.59 18.18
C LYS A 35 -16.55 15.43 17.65
N ASN A 36 -15.87 14.33 18.00
CA ASN A 36 -14.49 14.06 17.60
C ASN A 36 -14.35 13.11 16.39
N TYR A 37 -15.47 12.60 15.87
CA TYR A 37 -15.54 11.71 14.70
C TYR A 37 -14.82 12.26 13.46
N TRP A 38 -14.85 13.58 13.25
CA TRP A 38 -14.23 14.21 12.08
C TRP A 38 -12.69 14.03 12.05
N ILE A 39 -12.03 13.93 13.20
CA ILE A 39 -10.59 13.71 13.29
C ILE A 39 -10.24 12.29 12.86
N PHE A 40 -11.09 11.32 13.21
CA PHE A 40 -10.97 9.95 12.71
C PHE A 40 -11.19 9.89 11.20
N MET A 41 -12.12 10.69 10.65
CA MET A 41 -12.30 10.80 9.20
C MET A 41 -11.06 11.35 8.49
N ILE A 42 -10.37 12.33 9.08
CA ILE A 42 -9.10 12.84 8.54
C ILE A 42 -8.02 11.76 8.57
N SER A 43 -7.86 11.07 9.70
CA SER A 43 -6.92 9.95 9.83
C SER A 43 -7.19 8.86 8.79
N LEU A 44 -8.46 8.47 8.61
CA LEU A 44 -8.86 7.47 7.61
C LEU A 44 -8.61 7.95 6.18
N SER A 45 -8.85 9.23 5.90
CA SER A 45 -8.61 9.84 4.60
C SER A 45 -7.12 9.82 4.23
N CYS A 46 -6.21 9.92 5.21
CA CYS A 46 -4.78 9.73 4.98
C CYS A 46 -4.41 8.26 4.70
N TRP A 47 -5.14 7.31 5.29
CA TRP A 47 -4.87 5.87 5.17
C TRP A 47 -5.40 5.23 3.88
N LEU A 48 -6.55 5.66 3.38
CA LEU A 48 -7.17 5.13 2.16
C LEU A 48 -6.23 5.15 0.92
N PRO A 49 -5.60 6.27 0.55
CA PRO A 49 -4.69 6.32 -0.60
C PRO A 49 -3.43 5.48 -0.39
N LEU A 50 -2.91 5.40 0.84
CA LEU A 50 -1.78 4.53 1.18
C LEU A 50 -2.11 3.06 0.93
N ASN A 51 -3.27 2.61 1.40
CA ASN A 51 -3.70 1.23 1.26
C ASN A 51 -3.99 0.87 -0.19
N TYR A 52 -4.64 1.79 -0.94
CA TYR A 52 -4.88 1.62 -2.36
C TYR A 52 -3.58 1.45 -3.15
N TRP A 53 -2.57 2.26 -2.86
CA TRP A 53 -1.27 2.16 -3.51
C TRP A 53 -0.53 0.86 -3.18
N ARG A 54 -0.58 0.40 -1.92
CA ARG A 54 -0.01 -0.89 -1.53
C ARG A 54 -0.68 -2.06 -2.26
N GLN A 55 -2.01 -2.05 -2.37
CA GLN A 55 -2.74 -3.09 -3.11
C GLN A 55 -2.38 -3.11 -4.58
N LYS A 56 -2.21 -1.94 -5.20
CA LYS A 56 -1.81 -1.81 -6.61
C LYS A 56 -0.40 -2.34 -6.86
N GLU A 57 0.54 -2.09 -5.95
CA GLU A 57 1.89 -2.66 -6.01
C GLU A 57 1.88 -4.18 -5.82
N ALA A 58 1.13 -4.69 -4.84
CA ALA A 58 0.99 -6.12 -4.61
C ALA A 58 0.40 -6.85 -5.82
N ARG A 59 -0.61 -6.28 -6.50
CA ARG A 59 -1.17 -6.85 -7.74
C ARG A 59 -0.13 -6.91 -8.87
N ARG A 60 0.61 -5.82 -9.10
CA ARG A 60 1.66 -5.79 -10.13
C ARG A 60 2.78 -6.79 -9.86
N LEU A 61 3.21 -6.96 -8.62
CA LEU A 61 4.21 -7.95 -8.26
C LEU A 61 3.73 -9.37 -8.55
N LYS A 62 2.48 -9.69 -8.23
CA LYS A 62 1.86 -10.99 -8.54
C LYS A 62 1.77 -11.24 -10.05
N GLU A 63 1.39 -10.23 -10.84
CA GLU A 63 1.33 -10.33 -12.30
C GLU A 63 2.72 -10.61 -12.91
N ILE A 64 3.76 -9.94 -12.41
CA ILE A 64 5.14 -10.17 -12.85
C ILE A 64 5.61 -11.59 -12.50
N GLU A 65 5.26 -12.08 -11.31
CA GLU A 65 5.61 -13.42 -10.86
C GLU A 65 4.92 -14.49 -11.72
N VAL A 66 3.62 -14.32 -11.99
CA VAL A 66 2.87 -15.21 -12.90
C VAL A 66 3.45 -15.17 -14.31
N ALA A 67 3.79 -13.99 -14.84
CA ALA A 67 4.40 -13.87 -16.15
C ALA A 67 5.76 -14.59 -16.24
N LYS A 68 6.58 -14.52 -15.18
CA LYS A 68 7.85 -15.26 -15.09
C LYS A 68 7.63 -16.78 -15.06
N GLN A 69 6.67 -17.26 -14.26
CA GLN A 69 6.33 -18.68 -14.19
C GLN A 69 5.82 -19.21 -15.53
N VAL A 70 4.93 -18.47 -16.20
CA VAL A 70 4.43 -18.85 -17.53
C VAL A 70 5.57 -18.85 -18.56
N ALA A 71 6.47 -17.87 -18.52
CA ALA A 71 7.63 -17.82 -19.42
C ALA A 71 8.62 -18.97 -19.17
N GLU A 72 8.77 -19.42 -17.93
CA GLU A 72 9.60 -20.57 -17.58
C GLU A 72 8.98 -21.89 -18.02
N LEU A 73 7.66 -22.06 -17.85
CA LEU A 73 6.91 -23.22 -18.32
C LEU A 73 6.87 -23.32 -19.85
N ASN A 74 6.81 -22.17 -20.54
CA ASN A 74 6.84 -22.11 -22.01
C ASN A 74 8.25 -22.20 -22.62
N LYS A 75 9.33 -22.34 -21.82
CA LYS A 75 10.65 -22.59 -22.40
C LYS A 75 10.63 -23.94 -23.12
N PRO A 76 10.81 -23.98 -24.45
CA PRO A 76 10.81 -25.23 -25.17
C PRO A 76 11.98 -26.09 -24.66
N ALA A 77 11.69 -27.34 -24.32
CA ALA A 77 12.67 -28.32 -23.87
C ALA A 77 13.87 -28.28 -24.82
N ARG A 78 15.05 -27.90 -24.31
CA ARG A 78 16.31 -27.91 -25.08
C ARG A 78 16.47 -29.32 -25.63
N LYS A 79 16.18 -29.51 -26.93
CA LYS A 79 16.45 -30.76 -27.64
C LYS A 79 17.94 -31.02 -27.49
N ASN A 80 18.26 -31.99 -26.62
CA ASN A 80 19.60 -32.51 -26.46
C ASN A 80 20.12 -32.87 -27.85
N LYS A 81 21.12 -32.09 -28.28
CA LYS A 81 21.95 -32.35 -29.44
C LYS A 81 22.71 -33.64 -29.14
N LYS A 82 22.10 -34.79 -29.43
CA LYS A 82 22.72 -36.10 -29.32
C LYS A 82 23.78 -36.15 -30.42
N ARG A 83 24.99 -35.78 -30.01
CA ARG A 83 26.25 -35.81 -30.75
C ARG A 83 26.42 -37.25 -31.26
N ARG A 84 26.33 -37.42 -32.58
CA ARG A 84 26.63 -38.66 -33.28
C ARG A 84 28.09 -38.61 -33.72
#